data_AF-A0A1C5XIZ1-F1
#
_entry.id   AF-A0A1C5XIZ1-F1
#
_cell.length_a   1.000
_cell.length_b   1.000
_cell.length_c   1.000
_cell.angle_alpha   90.00
_cell.angle_beta   90.00
_cell.angle_gamma   90.00
#
_symmetry.space_group_name_H-M   'P 1'
#
loop_
_entity.id
_entity.type
_entity.pdbx_description
1 polymer ?
#
loop_
_entity_poly.entity_id
_entity_poly.type
_entity_poly.pdbx_seq_one_letter_code
_entity_poly.pdbx_strand_id
1 'polypeptide(L)'
;MNTELKSAVMATDRDAQYDNSAKRLIAHKIILARILVKTVEEFKGMDPLEVAALIEGLPYISAVPVEPGLTNAVHFQNGQRLVGFNTENQELNEGLVRFDIVFYVRMKDGLSQIIINVEAQKDEPGEYEILNRAVFYVSRLISSQKERDFENSSYDDIKCVYSIWIC
;
A
#
# COMPACT_ATOMS: atom_id res chain seq x y z
N MET A 1 28.42 27.14 0.03
CA MET A 1 28.16 26.22 -1.10
C MET A 1 28.35 24.73 -0.78
N ASN A 2 29.46 24.24 -0.19
CA ASN A 2 29.63 22.80 0.11
C ASN A 2 28.94 22.35 1.44
N THR A 3 28.80 23.24 2.41
CA THR A 3 28.20 22.91 3.73
C THR A 3 26.68 22.85 3.71
N GLU A 4 26.03 23.72 2.93
CA GLU A 4 24.56 23.76 2.80
C GLU A 4 24.04 22.54 2.06
N LEU A 5 24.70 22.14 0.96
CA LEU A 5 24.34 20.93 0.22
C LEU A 5 24.50 19.66 1.09
N LYS A 6 25.60 19.55 1.83
CA LYS A 6 25.80 18.44 2.78
C LYS A 6 24.74 18.41 3.88
N SER A 7 24.40 19.57 4.44
CA SER A 7 23.39 19.67 5.50
C SER A 7 22.00 19.32 4.97
N ALA A 8 21.66 19.76 3.75
CA ALA A 8 20.42 19.41 3.07
C ALA A 8 20.35 17.89 2.81
N VAL A 9 21.41 17.29 2.25
CA VAL A 9 21.47 15.83 2.01
C VAL A 9 21.33 15.04 3.32
N MET A 10 21.99 15.47 4.40
CA MET A 10 21.88 14.80 5.70
C MET A 10 20.49 14.96 6.35
N ALA A 11 19.83 16.10 6.14
CA ALA A 11 18.46 16.31 6.61
C ALA A 11 17.48 15.42 5.84
N THR A 12 17.59 15.37 4.51
CA THR A 12 16.80 14.49 3.65
C THR A 12 16.99 13.01 4.01
N ASP A 13 18.22 12.58 4.31
CA ASP A 13 18.52 11.21 4.75
C ASP A 13 17.85 10.88 6.10
N ARG A 14 17.85 11.81 7.05
CA ARG A 14 17.14 11.62 8.33
C ARG A 14 15.63 11.55 8.16
N ASP A 15 15.04 12.45 7.39
CA ASP A 15 13.59 12.46 7.16
C ASP A 15 13.14 11.17 6.46
N ALA A 16 13.90 10.68 5.48
CA ALA A 16 13.66 9.39 4.83
C ALA A 16 13.76 8.21 5.81
N GLN A 17 14.71 8.24 6.75
CA GLN A 17 14.83 7.23 7.80
C GLN A 17 13.64 7.24 8.77
N TYR A 18 13.16 8.43 9.16
CA TYR A 18 11.98 8.56 10.03
C TYR A 18 10.72 8.05 9.34
N ASP A 19 10.51 8.45 8.07
CA ASP A 19 9.41 7.99 7.23
C ASP A 19 9.40 6.46 7.11
N ASN A 20 10.55 5.85 6.77
CA ASN A 20 10.67 4.40 6.67
C ASN A 20 10.39 3.69 8.01
N SER A 21 10.89 4.25 9.12
CA SER A 21 10.70 3.72 10.46
C SER A 21 9.22 3.78 10.89
N ALA A 22 8.54 4.89 10.60
CA ALA A 22 7.11 5.05 10.87
C ALA A 22 6.28 4.02 10.08
N LYS A 23 6.57 3.84 8.78
CA LYS A 23 5.89 2.84 7.95
C LYS A 23 6.11 1.42 8.46
N ARG A 24 7.34 1.07 8.87
CA ARG A 24 7.63 -0.23 9.48
C ARG A 24 6.88 -0.48 10.78
N LEU A 25 6.77 0.53 11.63
CA LEU A 25 5.99 0.44 12.86
C LEU A 25 4.50 0.20 12.54
N ILE A 26 3.92 1.02 11.68
CA ILE A 26 2.50 0.92 11.30
C ILE A 26 2.21 -0.42 10.63
N ALA A 27 3.12 -0.91 9.77
CA ALA A 27 3.00 -2.17 9.06
C ALA A 27 3.07 -3.42 9.97
N HIS A 28 3.35 -3.27 11.27
CA HIS A 28 3.26 -4.40 12.19
C HIS A 28 1.80 -4.88 12.26
N LYS A 29 1.56 -6.18 11.99
CA LYS A 29 0.20 -6.74 11.81
C LYS A 29 -0.78 -6.40 12.94
N ILE A 30 -0.33 -6.39 14.19
CA ILE A 30 -1.20 -6.03 15.33
C ILE A 30 -1.63 -4.56 15.32
N ILE A 31 -0.79 -3.65 14.79
CA ILE A 31 -1.11 -2.23 14.65
C ILE A 31 -2.11 -2.08 13.50
N LEU A 32 -1.83 -2.67 12.34
CA LEU A 32 -2.77 -2.71 11.21
C LEU A 32 -4.13 -3.27 11.63
N ALA A 33 -4.17 -4.39 12.35
CA ALA A 33 -5.41 -4.99 12.83
C ALA A 33 -6.21 -4.04 13.74
N ARG A 34 -5.54 -3.30 14.62
CA ARG A 34 -6.21 -2.29 15.46
C ARG A 34 -6.75 -1.11 14.64
N ILE A 35 -6.07 -0.74 13.56
CA ILE A 35 -6.58 0.26 12.61
C ILE A 35 -7.85 -0.29 11.94
N LEU A 36 -7.78 -1.48 11.35
CA LEU A 36 -8.90 -2.12 10.65
C LEU A 36 -10.16 -2.23 11.52
N VAL A 37 -10.03 -2.70 12.76
CA VAL A 37 -11.16 -2.84 13.71
C VAL A 37 -11.87 -1.50 13.96
N LYS A 38 -11.17 -0.37 13.79
CA LYS A 38 -11.72 0.97 14.00
C LYS A 38 -12.23 1.64 12.74
N THR A 39 -11.72 1.27 11.57
CA THR A 39 -11.93 2.04 10.33
C THR A 39 -12.62 1.25 9.22
N VAL A 40 -12.69 -0.08 9.31
CA VAL A 40 -13.24 -0.95 8.27
C VAL A 40 -14.40 -1.74 8.87
N GLU A 41 -15.60 -1.56 8.31
CA GLU A 41 -16.86 -2.02 8.91
C GLU A 41 -16.89 -3.56 9.07
N GLU A 42 -16.27 -4.28 8.15
CA GLU A 42 -16.16 -5.74 8.10
C GLU A 42 -15.40 -6.32 9.31
N PHE A 43 -14.49 -5.53 9.91
CA PHE A 43 -13.67 -5.93 11.06
C PHE A 43 -14.11 -5.29 12.37
N LYS A 44 -15.15 -4.46 12.36
CA LYS A 44 -15.59 -3.70 13.51
C LYS A 44 -16.00 -4.61 14.68
N GLY A 45 -15.46 -4.30 15.86
CA GLY A 45 -15.72 -5.05 17.08
C GLY A 45 -15.06 -6.43 17.18
N MET A 46 -14.23 -6.84 16.21
CA MET A 46 -13.41 -8.05 16.32
C MET A 46 -12.24 -7.87 17.29
N ASP A 47 -11.71 -8.99 17.79
CA ASP A 47 -10.41 -8.98 18.48
C ASP A 47 -9.29 -8.66 17.47
N PRO A 48 -8.45 -7.63 17.71
CA PRO A 48 -7.30 -7.35 16.86
C PRO A 48 -6.34 -8.53 16.67
N LEU A 49 -6.24 -9.47 17.60
CA LEU A 49 -5.40 -10.66 17.41
C LEU A 49 -5.97 -11.58 16.31
N GLU A 50 -7.29 -11.78 16.28
CA GLU A 50 -7.96 -12.54 15.23
C GLU A 50 -7.81 -11.84 13.88
N VAL A 51 -8.01 -10.52 13.83
CA VAL A 51 -7.83 -9.74 12.60
C VAL A 51 -6.39 -9.76 12.10
N ALA A 52 -5.40 -9.72 13.00
CA ALA A 52 -3.99 -9.81 12.62
C ALA A 52 -3.65 -11.15 11.94
N ALA A 53 -4.33 -12.24 12.32
CA ALA A 53 -4.17 -13.54 11.68
C ALA A 53 -4.80 -13.59 10.28
N LEU A 54 -5.78 -12.74 9.98
CA LEU A 54 -6.40 -12.62 8.66
C LEU A 54 -5.58 -11.78 7.67
N ILE A 55 -4.58 -11.03 8.13
CA ILE A 55 -3.65 -10.30 7.26
C ILE A 55 -2.71 -11.30 6.59
N GLU A 56 -2.76 -11.36 5.27
CA GLU A 56 -1.99 -12.31 4.48
C GLU A 56 -0.55 -11.85 4.26
N GLY A 57 0.37 -12.82 4.25
CA GLY A 57 1.78 -12.55 3.96
C GLY A 57 2.40 -11.49 4.87
N LEU A 58 3.33 -10.72 4.34
CA LEU A 58 3.86 -9.51 4.96
C LEU A 58 3.33 -8.28 4.20
N PRO A 59 2.97 -7.18 4.89
CA PRO A 59 2.61 -5.94 4.21
C PRO A 59 3.74 -5.42 3.33
N TYR A 60 3.37 -4.90 2.17
CA TYR A 60 4.28 -4.28 1.22
C TYR A 60 4.55 -2.83 1.65
N ILE A 61 5.76 -2.56 2.14
CA ILE A 61 6.16 -1.23 2.63
C ILE A 61 6.93 -0.50 1.52
N SER A 62 6.41 0.62 1.03
CA SER A 62 7.03 1.45 -0.02
C SER A 62 7.49 0.63 -1.22
N ALA A 63 6.79 -0.46 -1.54
CA ALA A 63 7.18 -1.40 -2.58
C ALA A 63 6.26 -1.30 -3.80
N VAL A 64 4.99 -0.96 -3.61
CA VAL A 64 4.00 -0.90 -4.69
C VAL A 64 4.00 0.50 -5.33
N PRO A 65 4.30 0.63 -6.63
CA PRO A 65 4.21 1.93 -7.32
C PRO A 65 2.75 2.38 -7.49
N VAL A 66 2.50 3.67 -7.71
CA VAL A 66 1.15 4.21 -7.96
C VAL A 66 0.83 4.24 -9.46
N GLU A 67 1.86 4.27 -10.31
CA GLU A 67 1.73 4.43 -11.75
C GLU A 67 1.18 3.17 -12.47
N PRO A 68 0.25 3.34 -13.43
CA PRO A 68 -0.34 2.24 -14.18
C PRO A 68 0.69 1.65 -15.15
N GLY A 69 0.92 0.35 -15.07
CA GLY A 69 1.92 -0.36 -15.90
C GLY A 69 3.11 -0.90 -15.11
N LEU A 70 3.34 -0.39 -13.90
CA LEU A 70 4.29 -0.98 -12.95
C LEU A 70 3.57 -1.80 -11.86
N THR A 71 2.27 -1.56 -11.67
CA THR A 71 1.42 -2.27 -10.69
C THR A 71 0.80 -3.57 -11.20
N ASN A 72 0.64 -3.72 -12.53
CA ASN A 72 -0.11 -4.84 -13.17
C ASN A 72 0.74 -5.65 -14.14
N ALA A 73 2.06 -5.54 -14.07
CA ALA A 73 2.93 -6.19 -15.03
C ALA A 73 2.83 -7.72 -14.85
N VAL A 74 2.32 -8.40 -15.88
CA VAL A 74 2.35 -9.87 -15.95
C VAL A 74 3.73 -10.28 -16.47
N HIS A 75 4.49 -10.98 -15.63
CA HIS A 75 5.80 -11.51 -16.00
C HIS A 75 5.72 -13.01 -16.29
N PHE A 76 6.40 -13.44 -17.36
CA PHE A 76 6.60 -14.84 -17.67
C PHE A 76 8.04 -15.23 -17.34
N GLN A 77 8.24 -16.05 -16.31
CA GLN A 77 9.54 -16.66 -16.02
C GLN A 77 9.42 -18.18 -16.19
N ASN A 78 10.33 -18.79 -16.95
CA ASN A 78 10.36 -20.24 -17.23
C ASN A 78 9.00 -20.82 -17.71
N GLY A 79 8.22 -20.05 -18.47
CA GLY A 79 6.90 -20.47 -18.97
C GLY A 79 5.78 -20.45 -17.91
N GLN A 80 6.05 -20.05 -16.67
CA GLN A 80 5.05 -19.82 -15.64
C GLN A 80 4.69 -18.34 -15.57
N ARG A 81 3.38 -18.07 -15.55
CA ARG A 81 2.82 -16.73 -15.32
C ARG A 81 3.00 -16.38 -13.85
N LEU A 82 3.81 -15.37 -13.55
CA LEU A 82 3.96 -14.81 -12.21
C LEU A 82 3.09 -13.57 -12.08
N VAL A 83 2.35 -13.52 -10.98
CA VAL A 83 1.34 -12.50 -10.71
C VAL A 83 1.58 -11.92 -9.31
N GLY A 84 1.73 -10.60 -9.22
CA GLY A 84 2.02 -9.89 -7.96
C GLY A 84 2.31 -8.41 -8.20
N PHE A 85 2.53 -7.65 -7.13
CA PHE A 85 3.07 -6.30 -7.26
C PHE A 85 4.52 -6.37 -7.74
N ASN A 86 4.91 -5.51 -8.68
CA ASN A 86 6.29 -5.45 -9.12
C ASN A 86 7.19 -4.96 -7.97
N THR A 87 8.06 -5.84 -7.48
CA THR A 87 9.06 -5.58 -6.44
C THR A 87 10.48 -5.55 -7.01
N GLU A 88 10.63 -5.74 -8.32
CA GLU A 88 11.95 -5.73 -8.96
C GLU A 88 12.57 -4.33 -8.91
N ASN A 89 13.83 -4.34 -8.51
CA ASN A 89 14.61 -3.19 -8.11
C ASN A 89 14.76 -2.18 -9.27
N GLN A 90 14.17 -1.00 -9.14
CA GLN A 90 14.51 0.17 -9.95
C GLN A 90 14.91 1.28 -8.98
N GLU A 91 16.16 1.23 -8.54
CA GLU A 91 16.77 2.37 -7.87
C GLU A 91 17.26 3.41 -8.88
N LEU A 92 17.25 4.66 -8.39
CA LEU A 92 17.90 5.86 -8.90
C LEU A 92 17.17 6.55 -10.06
N ASN A 93 16.07 7.24 -9.73
CA ASN A 93 15.86 8.66 -10.05
C ASN A 93 14.53 9.14 -9.42
N GLU A 94 14.53 10.35 -8.86
CA GLU A 94 13.34 11.06 -8.37
C GLU A 94 12.20 10.98 -9.41
N GLY A 95 11.03 10.46 -9.02
CA GLY A 95 9.83 10.52 -9.86
C GLY A 95 8.81 9.39 -9.73
N LEU A 96 9.14 8.26 -9.08
CA LEU A 96 8.20 7.15 -8.92
C LEU A 96 7.48 7.21 -7.57
N VAL A 97 6.17 7.50 -7.59
CA VAL A 97 5.37 7.55 -6.36
C VAL A 97 5.01 6.12 -5.96
N ARG A 98 5.19 5.78 -4.69
CA ARG A 98 4.84 4.47 -4.14
C ARG A 98 3.81 4.61 -3.04
N PHE A 99 2.94 3.62 -2.92
CA PHE A 99 2.07 3.46 -1.76
C PHE A 99 2.93 3.21 -0.52
N ASP A 100 2.50 3.74 0.61
CA ASP A 100 3.24 3.58 1.86
C ASP A 100 3.16 2.13 2.37
N ILE A 101 1.96 1.62 2.56
CA ILE A 101 1.72 0.24 3.04
C ILE A 101 0.52 -0.34 2.31
N VAL A 102 0.74 -1.41 1.55
CA VAL A 102 -0.33 -2.19 0.90
C VAL A 102 -0.34 -3.60 1.46
N PHE A 103 -1.51 -4.15 1.75
CA PHE A 103 -1.64 -5.54 2.16
C PHE A 103 -3.01 -6.11 1.84
N TYR A 104 -3.10 -7.44 1.92
CA TYR A 104 -4.34 -8.18 1.77
C TYR A 104 -4.82 -8.65 3.13
N VAL A 105 -6.12 -8.54 3.38
CA VAL A 105 -6.78 -9.11 4.55
C VAL A 105 -7.94 -9.98 4.09
N ARG A 106 -8.04 -11.17 4.66
CA ARG A 106 -9.12 -12.11 4.37
C ARG A 106 -10.36 -11.77 5.19
N MET A 107 -11.53 -11.91 4.58
CA MET A 107 -12.82 -11.79 5.25
C MET A 107 -13.07 -12.99 6.17
N LYS A 108 -13.99 -12.84 7.13
CA LYS A 108 -14.38 -13.92 8.06
C LYS A 108 -14.89 -15.18 7.35
N ASP A 109 -15.48 -15.02 6.16
CA ASP A 109 -15.93 -16.14 5.35
C ASP A 109 -14.77 -17.00 4.81
N GLY A 110 -13.54 -16.53 4.95
CA GLY A 110 -12.34 -17.23 4.52
C GLY A 110 -12.14 -17.27 3.00
N LEU A 111 -13.00 -16.62 2.22
CA LEU A 111 -13.00 -16.69 0.75
C LEU A 111 -12.66 -15.33 0.13
N SER A 112 -13.31 -14.27 0.62
CA SER A 112 -13.13 -12.93 0.07
C SER A 112 -11.92 -12.24 0.66
N GLN A 113 -11.28 -11.39 -0.15
CA GLN A 113 -10.12 -10.60 0.25
C GLN A 113 -10.40 -9.12 0.03
N ILE A 114 -9.85 -8.30 0.92
CA ILE A 114 -9.85 -6.85 0.81
C ILE A 114 -8.39 -6.39 0.63
N ILE A 115 -8.16 -5.46 -0.29
CA ILE A 115 -6.89 -4.76 -0.44
C ILE A 115 -6.94 -3.49 0.41
N ILE A 116 -5.98 -3.32 1.30
CA ILE A 116 -5.88 -2.15 2.16
C ILE A 116 -4.63 -1.36 1.77
N ASN A 117 -4.81 -0.07 1.56
CA ASN A 117 -3.76 0.93 1.53
C ASN A 117 -3.77 1.73 2.83
N VAL A 118 -2.61 1.88 3.49
CA VAL A 118 -2.44 2.79 4.62
C VAL A 118 -1.35 3.80 4.26
N GLU A 119 -1.72 5.08 4.26
CA GLU A 119 -0.85 6.22 3.97
C GLU A 119 -0.59 6.99 5.26
N ALA A 120 0.68 7.22 5.57
CA ALA A 120 1.10 7.99 6.74
C ALA A 120 1.61 9.36 6.26
N GLN A 121 0.85 10.41 6.57
CA GLN A 121 1.25 11.79 6.28
C GLN A 121 1.80 12.43 7.55
N LYS A 122 2.83 13.25 7.40
CA LYS A 122 3.36 14.06 8.49
C LYS A 122 2.41 15.20 8.86
N ASP A 123 1.82 15.82 7.84
CA ASP A 123 0.94 16.97 7.95
C ASP A 123 -0.12 16.89 6.82
N GLU A 124 -1.25 17.57 7.01
CA GLU A 124 -2.28 17.68 5.97
C GLU A 124 -1.78 18.56 4.80
N PRO A 125 -1.94 18.12 3.53
CA PRO A 125 -1.46 18.88 2.38
C PRO A 125 -2.20 20.21 2.21
N GLY A 126 -1.46 21.30 1.99
CA GLY A 126 -2.04 22.62 1.73
C GLY A 126 -2.46 22.88 0.28
N GLU A 127 -1.92 22.11 -0.68
CA GLU A 127 -2.12 22.34 -2.12
C GLU A 127 -3.35 21.63 -2.70
N TYR A 128 -3.87 20.63 -1.99
CA TYR A 128 -5.00 19.82 -2.43
C TYR A 128 -5.71 19.19 -1.23
N GLU A 129 -7.01 18.88 -1.38
CA GLU A 129 -7.73 18.09 -0.37
C GLU A 129 -7.23 16.65 -0.37
N ILE A 130 -6.89 16.12 0.81
CA ILE A 130 -6.37 14.75 0.98
C ILE A 130 -7.32 13.69 0.39
N LEU A 131 -8.63 13.95 0.43
CA LEU A 131 -9.64 13.06 -0.13
C LEU A 131 -9.44 12.84 -1.64
N ASN A 132 -9.01 13.86 -2.39
CA ASN A 132 -8.78 13.73 -3.83
C ASN A 132 -7.61 12.79 -4.13
N ARG A 133 -6.55 12.86 -3.33
CA ARG A 133 -5.42 11.92 -3.42
C ARG A 133 -5.83 10.51 -3.00
N ALA A 134 -6.64 10.37 -1.95
CA ALA A 134 -7.22 9.10 -1.53
C ALA A 134 -8.02 8.43 -2.64
N VAL A 135 -8.93 9.17 -3.29
CA VAL A 135 -9.73 8.69 -4.43
C VAL A 135 -8.84 8.26 -5.60
N PHE A 136 -7.81 9.04 -5.92
CA PHE A 136 -6.85 8.70 -6.96
C PHE A 136 -6.12 7.38 -6.63
N TYR A 137 -5.65 7.22 -5.39
CA TYR A 137 -4.91 6.05 -4.93
C TYR A 137 -5.77 4.78 -4.89
N VAL A 138 -7.01 4.87 -4.39
CA VAL A 138 -7.97 3.76 -4.43
C VAL A 138 -8.26 3.35 -5.88
N SER A 139 -8.49 4.31 -6.78
CA SER A 139 -8.76 4.02 -8.20
C SER A 139 -7.58 3.30 -8.87
N ARG A 140 -6.35 3.68 -8.53
CA ARG A 140 -5.14 2.98 -8.98
C ARG A 140 -5.10 1.55 -8.47
N LEU A 141 -5.39 1.29 -7.19
CA LEU A 141 -5.43 -0.06 -6.67
C LEU A 141 -6.56 -0.91 -7.28
N ILE A 142 -7.75 -0.35 -7.50
CA ILE A 142 -8.86 -1.06 -8.16
C ILE A 142 -8.46 -1.45 -9.58
N SER A 143 -8.02 -0.49 -10.39
CA SER A 143 -7.54 -0.78 -11.75
C SER A 143 -6.34 -1.74 -11.73
N SER A 144 -5.56 -1.75 -10.64
CA SER A 144 -4.37 -2.59 -10.55
C SER A 144 -4.63 -4.10 -10.47
N GLN A 145 -5.88 -4.45 -10.18
CA GLN A 145 -6.32 -5.84 -10.03
C GLN A 145 -6.46 -6.55 -11.38
N LYS A 146 -6.57 -5.82 -12.48
CA LYS A 146 -6.70 -6.38 -13.82
C LYS A 146 -5.48 -7.22 -14.18
N GLU A 147 -5.71 -8.48 -14.51
CA GLU A 147 -4.70 -9.52 -14.78
C GLU A 147 -3.85 -9.92 -13.56
N ARG A 148 -4.21 -9.41 -12.37
CA ARG A 148 -3.54 -9.67 -11.09
C ARG A 148 -4.41 -10.43 -10.09
N ASP A 149 -5.60 -9.91 -9.82
CA ASP A 149 -6.59 -10.51 -8.92
C ASP A 149 -7.82 -11.02 -9.66
N PHE A 150 -8.07 -10.50 -10.87
CA PHE A 150 -9.08 -11.00 -11.80
C PHE A 150 -8.54 -10.98 -13.23
N GLU A 151 -9.11 -11.80 -14.12
CA GLU A 151 -8.67 -11.92 -15.51
C GLU A 151 -9.80 -11.59 -16.49
N ASN A 152 -9.45 -11.22 -17.73
CA ASN A 152 -10.43 -10.99 -18.80
C ASN A 152 -11.55 -10.02 -18.37
N SER A 153 -12.81 -10.37 -18.61
CA SER A 153 -13.96 -9.52 -18.26
C SER A 153 -14.63 -9.94 -16.96
N SER A 154 -13.94 -10.69 -16.09
CA SER A 154 -14.48 -11.13 -14.79
C SER A 154 -14.48 -10.00 -13.76
N TYR A 155 -15.16 -8.89 -14.09
CA TYR A 155 -15.22 -7.70 -13.23
C TYR A 155 -15.94 -7.95 -11.89
N ASP A 156 -16.78 -8.97 -11.82
CA ASP A 156 -17.43 -9.41 -10.58
C ASP A 156 -16.43 -9.97 -9.55
N ASP A 157 -15.20 -10.32 -9.97
CA ASP A 157 -14.13 -10.82 -9.11
C ASP A 157 -13.25 -9.69 -8.54
N ILE A 158 -13.56 -8.42 -8.82
CA ILE A 158 -12.82 -7.28 -8.24
C ILE A 158 -12.95 -7.29 -6.73
N LYS A 159 -11.80 -7.30 -6.04
CA LYS A 159 -11.68 -7.20 -4.59
C LYS A 159 -11.97 -5.78 -4.14
N CYS A 160 -12.62 -5.64 -2.99
CA CYS A 160 -12.82 -4.34 -2.34
C CYS A 160 -11.46 -3.70 -1.99
N VAL A 161 -11.39 -2.37 -2.08
CA VAL A 161 -10.19 -1.60 -1.75
C VAL A 161 -10.54 -0.52 -0.74
N TYR A 162 -9.77 -0.44 0.36
CA TYR A 162 -9.81 0.70 1.29
C TYR A 162 -8.51 1.48 1.22
N SER A 163 -8.59 2.81 1.36
CA SER A 163 -7.42 3.66 1.60
C SER A 163 -7.63 4.44 2.89
N ILE A 164 -6.73 4.22 3.84
CA ILE A 164 -6.76 4.79 5.19
C ILE A 164 -5.62 5.77 5.28
N TRP A 165 -5.92 7.01 5.64
CA TRP A 165 -4.95 8.10 5.73
C TRP A 165 -4.78 8.50 7.19
N ILE A 166 -3.55 8.40 7.69
CA ILE A 166 -3.17 8.80 9.05
C ILE A 166 -2.44 10.13 8.91
N CYS A 167 -3.00 11.19 9.47
CA CYS A 167 -2.46 12.55 9.47
C CYS A 167 -2.26 13.04 10.91
#